data_AF-M9UYG2-F1
#
_entry.id   AF-M9UYG2-F1
#
_cell.length_a   1.000
_cell.length_b   1.000
_cell.length_c   1.000
_cell.angle_alpha   90.00
_cell.angle_beta   90.00
_cell.angle_gamma   90.00
#
_symmetry.space_group_name_H-M   'P 1'
#
loop_
_entity.id
_entity.type
_entity.pdbx_description
1 polymer ?
#
loop_
_entity_poly.entity_id
_entity_poly.type
_entity_poly.pdbx_seq_one_letter_code
_entity_poly.pdbx_strand_id
1 'polypeptide(L)'
;PTGVKMDDKHEPKRSAAEIALTELHAGGKFNQNSYKVSGGLHGVGVSCVNALSVWLKLTVRRDGKVHEIDFSRGFVQNRLIEVVDGVETSPMRIVGETDKRGTKVHFLPDQEIFKENFEFRYEVLAKRLRELSFLTNG
;
A
#
# COMPACT_ATOMS: atom_id res chain seq x y z
N PRO A 1 0.56 -2.44 -8.92
CA PRO A 1 1.79 -2.27 -8.13
C PRO A 1 2.39 -3.60 -7.65
N THR A 2 2.05 -4.73 -8.28
CA THR A 2 2.46 -6.08 -7.85
C THR A 2 3.86 -6.47 -8.35
N GLY A 3 4.32 -5.85 -9.44
CA GLY A 3 5.64 -6.14 -10.03
C GLY A 3 6.81 -5.64 -9.18
N VAL A 4 7.89 -6.42 -9.22
CA VAL A 4 9.21 -6.06 -8.68
C VAL A 4 9.84 -4.94 -9.51
N LYS A 5 10.51 -4.01 -8.84
CA LYS A 5 11.27 -2.92 -9.45
C LYS A 5 12.74 -3.30 -9.49
N MET A 6 13.21 -3.74 -10.65
CA MET A 6 14.62 -4.13 -10.86
C MET A 6 15.58 -2.93 -10.72
N ASP A 7 15.07 -1.71 -10.86
CA ASP A 7 15.75 -0.45 -10.63
C ASP A 7 15.70 0.04 -9.17
N ASP A 8 15.12 -0.73 -8.23
CA ASP A 8 15.18 -0.41 -6.80
C ASP A 8 16.63 -0.41 -6.31
N LYS A 9 17.01 0.61 -5.56
CA LYS A 9 18.36 0.77 -5.01
C LYS A 9 18.68 -0.19 -3.86
N HIS A 10 17.68 -0.89 -3.35
CA HIS A 10 17.83 -1.83 -2.22
C HIS A 10 18.05 -3.26 -2.70
N GLU A 11 18.56 -4.09 -1.78
CA GLU A 11 18.67 -5.53 -1.93
C GLU A 11 17.89 -6.19 -0.77
N PRO A 12 16.98 -7.13 -1.02
CA PRO A 12 16.53 -7.60 -2.34
C PRO A 12 15.74 -6.51 -3.12
N LYS A 13 15.62 -6.64 -4.45
CA LYS A 13 14.75 -5.77 -5.26
C LYS A 13 13.29 -5.95 -4.87
N ARG A 14 12.59 -4.87 -4.53
CA ARG A 14 11.26 -4.96 -3.91
C ARG A 14 10.12 -4.78 -4.91
N SER A 15 8.94 -5.30 -4.56
CA SER A 15 7.70 -4.96 -5.25
C SER A 15 7.41 -3.45 -5.18
N ALA A 16 6.79 -2.89 -6.24
CA ALA A 16 6.39 -1.49 -6.25
C ALA A 16 5.41 -1.14 -5.11
N ALA A 17 4.63 -2.13 -4.64
CA ALA A 17 3.75 -2.00 -3.49
C ALA A 17 4.52 -1.83 -2.18
N GLU A 18 5.55 -2.64 -1.96
CA GLU A 18 6.41 -2.52 -0.79
C GLU A 18 7.09 -1.16 -0.76
N ILE A 19 7.71 -0.75 -1.88
CA ILE A 19 8.38 0.56 -2.01
C ILE A 19 7.42 1.70 -1.65
N ALA A 20 6.19 1.70 -2.16
CA ALA A 20 5.20 2.74 -1.86
C ALA A 20 4.77 2.77 -0.37
N LEU A 21 4.89 1.65 0.34
CA LEU A 21 4.52 1.51 1.75
C LEU A 21 5.69 1.73 2.70
N THR A 22 6.93 1.62 2.24
CA THR A 22 8.13 1.70 3.10
C THR A 22 9.04 2.90 2.80
N GLU A 23 8.88 3.55 1.65
CA GLU A 23 9.67 4.73 1.29
C GLU A 23 8.82 6.00 1.34
N LEU A 24 9.41 7.08 1.85
CA LEU A 24 8.85 8.41 1.72
C LEU A 24 9.15 8.95 0.32
N HIS A 25 8.25 9.78 -0.21
CA HIS A 25 8.36 10.35 -1.54
C HIS A 25 8.44 9.30 -2.67
N ALA A 26 7.83 8.13 -2.46
CA ALA A 26 7.71 7.09 -3.47
C ALA A 26 6.26 6.96 -3.94
N GLY A 27 6.04 7.00 -5.25
CA GLY A 27 4.70 6.85 -5.82
C GLY A 27 4.62 7.24 -7.30
N GLY A 28 3.55 6.82 -7.95
CA GLY A 28 3.32 7.09 -9.38
C GLY A 28 2.71 8.46 -9.69
N LYS A 29 2.64 9.38 -8.72
CA LYS A 29 1.88 10.64 -8.82
C LYS A 29 2.76 11.89 -9.04
N PHE A 30 4.05 11.70 -9.29
CA PHE A 30 4.98 12.80 -9.57
C PHE A 30 4.92 13.31 -11.01
N ASN A 31 4.24 12.58 -11.89
CA ASN A 31 3.98 12.97 -13.27
C ASN A 31 2.54 12.63 -13.66
N GLN A 32 2.09 13.17 -14.80
CA GLN A 32 0.72 12.99 -15.29
C GLN A 32 0.50 11.64 -16.01
N ASN A 33 1.54 10.80 -16.13
CA ASN A 33 1.46 9.57 -16.91
C ASN A 33 0.55 8.52 -16.26
N SER A 34 0.50 8.49 -14.92
CA SER A 34 -0.36 7.55 -14.18
C SER A 34 -1.69 8.16 -13.75
N TYR A 35 -1.70 9.46 -13.44
CA TYR A 35 -2.89 10.19 -13.02
C TYR A 35 -2.86 11.58 -13.63
N LYS A 36 -3.82 11.88 -14.51
CA LYS A 36 -3.96 13.21 -15.14
C LYS A 36 -4.20 14.31 -14.10
N VAL A 37 -5.02 14.00 -13.08
CA VAL A 37 -5.31 14.86 -11.92
C VAL A 37 -5.43 13.98 -10.68
N SER A 38 -4.82 14.36 -9.56
CA SER A 38 -5.00 13.67 -8.28
C SER A 38 -4.74 14.59 -7.09
N GLY A 39 -5.44 14.38 -5.98
CA GLY A 39 -5.27 15.19 -4.76
C GLY A 39 -4.03 14.85 -3.93
N GLY A 40 -3.32 13.75 -4.23
CA GLY A 40 -2.13 13.32 -3.48
C GLY A 40 -0.88 13.47 -4.33
N LEU A 41 0.04 14.36 -3.93
CA LEU A 41 1.24 14.69 -4.73
C LEU A 41 2.55 14.36 -4.03
N HIS A 42 2.53 14.19 -2.71
CA HIS A 42 3.75 14.09 -1.91
C HIS A 42 4.41 12.70 -1.91
N GLY A 43 3.66 11.63 -2.21
CA GLY A 43 4.17 10.25 -2.16
C GLY A 43 4.48 9.75 -0.74
N VAL A 44 3.76 10.24 0.27
CA VAL A 44 4.00 9.88 1.70
C VAL A 44 2.78 9.31 2.42
N GLY A 45 1.57 9.52 1.90
CA GLY A 45 0.35 9.26 2.67
C GLY A 45 0.23 7.82 3.16
N VAL A 46 0.43 6.84 2.27
CA VAL A 46 0.25 5.43 2.62
C VAL A 46 1.43 4.87 3.43
N SER A 47 2.65 5.36 3.22
CA SER A 47 3.81 4.98 4.04
C SER A 47 3.71 5.53 5.46
N CYS A 48 3.14 6.73 5.66
CA CYS A 48 2.78 7.21 7.00
C CYS A 48 1.74 6.32 7.67
N VAL A 49 0.68 5.92 6.97
CA VAL A 49 -0.32 4.99 7.53
C VAL A 49 0.34 3.66 7.95
N ASN A 50 1.24 3.13 7.11
CA ASN A 50 1.98 1.91 7.43
C ASN A 50 2.87 2.06 8.68
N ALA A 51 3.66 3.13 8.75
CA ALA A 51 4.57 3.38 9.86
C ALA A 51 3.84 3.58 11.20
N LEU A 52 2.63 4.13 11.18
CA LEU A 52 1.83 4.45 12.37
C LEU A 52 0.79 3.36 12.72
N SER A 53 0.93 2.16 12.17
CA SER A 53 0.03 1.03 12.41
C SER A 53 0.74 -0.10 13.14
N VAL A 54 0.06 -0.77 14.09
CA VAL A 54 0.54 -2.03 14.69
C VAL A 54 0.79 -3.05 13.58
N TRP A 55 -0.19 -3.18 12.68
CA TRP A 55 -0.08 -3.99 11.48
C TRP A 55 -0.82 -3.35 10.31
N LEU A 56 -0.35 -3.64 9.10
CA LEU A 56 -1.02 -3.30 7.85
C LEU A 56 -0.96 -4.51 6.92
N LYS A 57 -2.12 -4.90 6.39
CA LYS A 57 -2.27 -5.92 5.36
C LYS A 57 -2.70 -5.29 4.04
N LEU A 58 -1.89 -5.48 3.00
CA LEU A 58 -2.19 -5.07 1.65
C LEU A 58 -2.59 -6.30 0.82
N THR A 59 -3.79 -6.25 0.24
CA THR A 59 -4.24 -7.23 -0.77
C THR A 59 -4.44 -6.52 -2.11
N VAL A 60 -3.77 -7.00 -3.16
CA VAL A 60 -3.90 -6.47 -4.52
C VAL A 60 -4.43 -7.57 -5.45
N ARG A 61 -5.54 -7.32 -6.12
CA ARG A 61 -6.13 -8.21 -7.13
C ARG A 61 -5.80 -7.67 -8.51
N ARG A 62 -4.98 -8.39 -9.28
CA ARG A 62 -4.47 -7.94 -10.58
C ARG A 62 -4.01 -9.15 -11.40
N ASP A 63 -4.19 -9.09 -12.71
CA ASP A 63 -3.65 -10.06 -13.67
C ASP A 63 -4.07 -11.52 -13.32
N GLY A 64 -5.34 -11.69 -12.93
CA GLY A 64 -5.92 -12.99 -12.54
C GLY A 64 -5.60 -13.43 -11.11
N LYS A 65 -4.74 -12.71 -10.37
CA LYS A 65 -4.16 -13.17 -9.10
C LYS A 65 -4.45 -12.27 -7.92
N VAL A 66 -4.54 -12.88 -6.74
CA VAL A 66 -4.59 -12.22 -5.44
C VAL A 66 -3.18 -12.19 -4.86
N HIS A 67 -2.62 -11.00 -4.71
CA HIS A 67 -1.30 -10.76 -4.12
C HIS A 67 -1.45 -10.19 -2.72
N GLU A 68 -0.64 -10.65 -1.77
CA GLU A 68 -0.61 -10.15 -0.40
C GLU A 68 0.80 -9.81 0.08
N ILE A 69 0.88 -8.77 0.91
CA ILE A 69 2.06 -8.37 1.67
C ILE A 69 1.59 -7.75 2.98
N ASP A 70 2.25 -8.10 4.08
CA ASP A 70 1.90 -7.66 5.43
C ASP A 70 3.06 -6.87 6.04
N PHE A 71 2.73 -5.97 6.95
CA PHE A 71 3.66 -5.12 7.68
C PHE A 71 3.31 -5.10 9.16
N SER A 72 4.33 -4.89 9.99
CA SER A 72 4.21 -4.60 11.41
C SER A 72 5.03 -3.36 11.72
N ARG A 73 4.39 -2.31 12.24
CA ARG A 73 5.03 -1.02 12.56
C ARG A 73 5.94 -0.48 11.44
N GLY A 74 5.43 -0.53 10.21
CA GLY A 74 6.15 -0.10 9.00
C GLY A 74 7.07 -1.13 8.34
N PHE A 75 7.45 -2.21 9.03
CA PHE A 75 8.38 -3.21 8.52
C PHE A 75 7.65 -4.37 7.84
N VAL A 76 8.11 -4.77 6.65
CA VAL A 76 7.56 -5.92 5.93
C VAL A 76 7.71 -7.21 6.74
N GLN A 77 6.69 -8.06 6.70
CA GLN A 77 6.62 -9.34 7.39
C GLN A 77 6.55 -10.49 6.39
N ASN A 78 7.14 -11.63 6.75
CA ASN A 78 7.09 -12.87 5.96
C ASN A 78 7.49 -12.64 4.50
N ARG A 79 8.60 -11.92 4.31
CA ARG A 79 9.16 -11.57 3.00
C ARG A 79 9.45 -12.85 2.22
N LEU A 80 9.00 -12.92 0.97
CA LEU A 80 9.50 -13.93 0.02
C LEU A 80 10.80 -13.44 -0.60
N ILE A 81 11.74 -14.36 -0.80
CA ILE A 81 12.96 -14.11 -1.57
C ILE A 81 12.96 -15.05 -2.76
N GLU A 82 13.09 -14.49 -3.95
CA GLU A 82 13.23 -15.21 -5.21
C GLU A 82 14.45 -14.68 -5.97
N VAL A 83 15.24 -15.56 -6.58
CA VAL A 83 16.37 -15.15 -7.43
C VAL A 83 15.91 -15.10 -8.88
N VAL A 84 15.99 -13.92 -9.49
CA VAL A 84 15.67 -13.70 -10.91
C VAL A 84 16.91 -13.17 -11.60
N ASP A 85 17.40 -13.92 -12.59
CA ASP A 85 18.63 -13.59 -13.35
C ASP A 85 19.84 -13.28 -12.45
N GLY A 86 19.96 -14.00 -11.32
CA GLY A 86 21.05 -13.85 -10.35
C GLY A 86 20.88 -12.69 -9.35
N VAL A 87 19.74 -11.99 -9.35
CA VAL A 87 19.42 -10.90 -8.42
C VAL A 87 18.36 -11.36 -7.41
N GLU A 88 18.54 -11.07 -6.11
CA GLU A 88 17.50 -11.37 -5.13
C GLU A 88 16.33 -10.38 -5.26
N THR A 89 15.13 -10.91 -5.25
CA THR A 89 13.90 -10.15 -5.40
C THR A 89 12.92 -10.51 -4.30
N SER A 90 12.09 -9.55 -3.93
CA SER A 90 11.03 -9.68 -2.94
C SER A 90 9.67 -9.38 -3.58
N PRO A 91 9.10 -10.36 -4.30
CA PRO A 91 7.76 -10.24 -4.84
C PRO A 91 6.69 -10.32 -3.73
N MET A 92 5.48 -9.87 -4.06
CA MET A 92 4.31 -10.10 -3.21
C MET A 92 3.88 -11.57 -3.28
N ARG A 93 3.44 -12.15 -2.17
CA ARG A 93 2.92 -13.53 -2.12
C ARG A 93 1.66 -13.65 -2.96
N ILE A 94 1.57 -14.65 -3.84
CA ILE A 94 0.32 -15.00 -4.51
C ILE A 94 -0.44 -15.97 -3.61
N VAL A 95 -1.67 -15.61 -3.24
CA VAL A 95 -2.50 -16.39 -2.30
C VAL A 95 -3.73 -17.03 -2.96
N GLY A 96 -3.90 -16.83 -4.26
CA GLY A 96 -4.98 -17.45 -5.04
C GLY A 96 -5.27 -16.72 -6.35
N GLU A 97 -6.22 -17.24 -7.10
CA GLU A 97 -6.72 -16.67 -8.35
C GLU A 97 -7.98 -15.81 -8.11
N THR A 98 -8.30 -14.89 -9.02
CA THR A 98 -9.41 -13.95 -8.95
C THR A 98 -9.75 -13.38 -10.32
N ASP A 99 -11.05 -13.22 -10.60
CA ASP A 99 -11.58 -12.46 -11.74
C ASP A 99 -11.71 -10.95 -11.43
N LYS A 100 -11.73 -10.58 -10.15
CA LYS A 100 -11.81 -9.19 -9.68
C LYS A 100 -10.50 -8.43 -9.84
N ARG A 101 -10.59 -7.09 -9.82
CA ARG A 101 -9.45 -6.16 -9.77
C ARG A 101 -9.63 -5.16 -8.63
N GLY A 102 -8.53 -4.73 -8.02
CA GLY A 102 -8.56 -3.65 -7.01
C GLY A 102 -7.52 -3.81 -5.92
N THR A 103 -7.51 -2.87 -4.99
CA THR A 103 -6.57 -2.82 -3.87
C THR A 103 -7.35 -2.68 -2.56
N LYS A 104 -7.06 -3.53 -1.59
CA LYS A 104 -7.55 -3.41 -0.21
C LYS A 104 -6.36 -3.11 0.70
N VAL A 105 -6.44 -2.02 1.44
CA VAL A 105 -5.53 -1.70 2.54
C VAL A 105 -6.31 -1.87 3.83
N HIS A 106 -5.82 -2.70 4.74
CA HIS A 106 -6.43 -2.94 6.05
C HIS A 106 -5.37 -2.73 7.11
N PHE A 107 -5.64 -1.93 8.12
CA PHE A 107 -4.62 -1.55 9.09
C PHE A 107 -5.24 -1.34 10.48
N LEU A 108 -4.41 -1.47 11.50
CA LEU A 108 -4.76 -1.17 12.89
C LEU A 108 -3.82 -0.06 13.41
N PRO A 109 -4.34 1.12 13.81
CA PRO A 109 -3.52 2.18 14.37
C PRO A 109 -2.74 1.74 15.61
N ASP A 110 -1.50 2.22 15.74
CA ASP A 110 -0.65 1.92 16.90
C ASP A 110 -1.01 2.76 18.13
N GLN A 111 -1.52 2.11 19.17
CA GLN A 111 -1.98 2.77 20.40
C GLN A 111 -0.82 3.25 21.29
N GLU A 112 0.41 2.80 21.06
CA GLU A 112 1.57 3.41 21.72
C GLU A 112 1.86 4.83 21.19
N ILE A 113 1.49 5.08 19.93
CA ILE A 113 1.61 6.38 19.27
C ILE A 113 0.33 7.20 19.51
N PHE A 114 -0.83 6.64 19.18
CA PHE A 114 -2.14 7.26 19.37
C PHE A 114 -2.71 6.89 20.74
N LYS A 115 -2.21 7.55 21.79
CA LYS A 115 -2.60 7.27 23.19
C LYS A 115 -4.05 7.65 23.51
N GLU A 116 -4.64 8.55 22.74
CA GLU A 116 -6.02 9.01 22.90
C GLU A 116 -6.74 8.99 21.55
N ASN A 117 -8.07 8.85 21.56
CA ASN A 117 -8.92 8.89 20.36
C ASN A 117 -8.53 7.88 19.26
N PHE A 118 -8.00 6.71 19.62
CA PHE A 118 -7.62 5.66 18.66
C PHE A 118 -8.83 4.91 18.07
N GLU A 119 -10.02 5.07 18.65
CA GLU A 119 -11.25 4.49 18.11
C GLU A 119 -11.79 5.31 16.93
N PHE A 120 -12.13 4.62 15.84
CA PHE A 120 -12.72 5.26 14.68
C PHE A 120 -14.16 5.70 14.95
N ARG A 121 -14.42 7.01 14.84
CA ARG A 121 -15.76 7.57 14.98
C ARG A 121 -16.52 7.52 13.65
N TYR A 122 -17.62 6.77 13.63
CA TYR A 122 -18.46 6.58 12.45
C TYR A 122 -18.87 7.91 11.80
N GLU A 123 -19.32 8.90 12.59
CA GLU A 123 -19.83 10.17 12.07
C GLU A 123 -18.78 10.95 11.27
N VAL A 124 -17.52 10.93 11.71
CA VAL A 124 -16.40 11.60 11.03
C VAL A 124 -16.14 10.94 9.68
N LEU A 125 -16.10 9.60 9.65
CA LEU A 125 -15.89 8.84 8.41
C LEU A 125 -17.07 8.99 7.44
N ALA A 126 -18.30 8.86 7.94
CA ALA A 126 -19.51 8.96 7.15
C ALA A 126 -19.66 10.35 6.52
N LYS A 127 -19.36 11.42 7.26
CA LYS A 127 -19.34 12.78 6.72
C LYS A 127 -18.34 12.89 5.56
N ARG A 128 -17.10 12.43 5.75
CA ARG A 128 -16.06 12.52 4.70
C ARG A 128 -16.39 11.70 3.46
N LEU A 129 -16.92 10.49 3.64
CA LEU A 129 -17.33 9.63 2.52
C LEU A 129 -18.52 10.23 1.75
N ARG A 130 -19.47 10.85 2.47
CA ARG A 130 -20.61 11.55 1.86
C ARG A 130 -20.16 12.75 1.04
N GLU A 131 -19.25 13.58 1.56
CA GLU A 131 -18.65 14.69 0.81
C GLU A 131 -17.97 14.21 -0.48
N LEU A 132 -17.19 13.11 -0.40
CA LEU A 132 -16.55 12.53 -1.58
C LEU A 132 -17.54 12.02 -2.62
N SER A 133 -18.66 11.42 -2.18
CA SER A 133 -19.74 10.97 -3.06
C SER A 133 -20.38 12.11 -3.85
N PHE A 134 -20.52 13.31 -3.27
CA PHE A 134 -21.04 14.47 -4.00
C PHE A 134 -20.03 15.05 -4.99
N LEU A 135 -18.74 15.00 -4.66
CA LEU A 135 -17.66 15.51 -5.51
C LEU A 135 -17.26 14.56 -6.64
N THR A 136 -17.55 13.27 -6.49
CA THR A 136 -17.20 12.21 -7.43
C THR A 136 -18.47 11.47 -7.85
N ASN A 137 -19.16 12.02 -8.85
CA ASN A 137 -20.32 11.35 -9.44
C ASN A 137 -19.86 10.05 -10.11
N GLY A 138 -20.48 8.95 -9.69
CA GLY A 138 -20.29 7.61 -10.26
C GLY A 138 -21.26 7.30 -11.38
#